data_AF-A0A6I2Y2Y4-F1
#
_entry.id   AF-A0A6I2Y2Y4-F1
#
_cell.length_a   1.000
_cell.length_b   1.000
_cell.length_c   1.000
_cell.angle_alpha   90.00
_cell.angle_beta   90.00
_cell.angle_gamma   90.00
#
_symmetry.space_group_name_H-M   'P 1'
#
loop_
_entity.id
_entity.type
_entity.pdbx_description
1 polymer ?
#
loop_
_entity_poly.entity_id
_entity_poly.type
_entity_poly.pdbx_seq_one_letter_code
_entity_poly.pdbx_strand_id
1 'polypeptide(L)'
;FVGVASANDGLGGAAIAVLDRNGQAGKIPVTGQDATDEGLQRVLLGTQCMTVYKAIKAEAEAAAALAIALSNGDQASADALATGVTADSETGMDVASVLLVPVGITAETVKDVVADGFTTADKLCTTDELKAACEKYGVK
;
A
#
# COMPACT_ATOMS: atom_id res chain seq x y z
N PHE A 1 -14.18 -19.84 -8.85
CA PHE A 1 -13.09 -19.30 -8.04
C PHE A 1 -13.69 -18.42 -6.96
N VAL A 2 -13.18 -18.48 -5.73
CA VAL A 2 -13.65 -17.69 -4.58
C VAL A 2 -12.45 -16.97 -4.00
N GLY A 3 -12.61 -15.70 -3.64
CA GLY A 3 -11.57 -14.86 -3.04
C GLY A 3 -12.18 -13.79 -2.16
N VAL A 4 -11.35 -13.15 -1.34
CA VAL A 4 -11.74 -12.02 -0.49
C VAL A 4 -11.09 -10.76 -1.06
N ALA A 5 -11.91 -9.91 -1.68
CA ALA A 5 -11.50 -8.58 -2.11
C ALA A 5 -11.51 -7.64 -0.90
N SER A 6 -10.40 -7.61 -0.17
CA SER A 6 -10.24 -6.70 0.97
C SER A 6 -9.71 -5.35 0.51
N ALA A 7 -10.27 -4.28 1.08
CA ALA A 7 -9.92 -2.90 0.75
C ALA A 7 -8.60 -2.43 1.40
N ASN A 8 -8.11 -3.11 2.45
CA ASN A 8 -6.81 -2.83 3.06
C ASN A 8 -6.23 -4.06 3.81
N ASP A 9 -4.97 -3.94 4.23
CA ASP A 9 -4.22 -5.01 4.90
C ASP A 9 -4.79 -5.39 6.28
N GLY A 10 -5.39 -4.44 7.00
CA GLY A 10 -6.02 -4.70 8.30
C GLY A 10 -7.28 -5.56 8.17
N LEU A 11 -8.18 -5.20 7.26
CA LEU A 11 -9.36 -5.99 6.91
C LEU A 11 -8.95 -7.34 6.30
N GLY A 12 -7.88 -7.35 5.51
CA GLY A 12 -7.34 -8.58 4.90
C GLY A 12 -6.84 -9.54 5.97
N GLY A 13 -6.10 -9.02 6.95
CA GLY A 13 -5.66 -9.78 8.12
C GLY A 13 -6.81 -10.38 8.93
N ALA A 14 -7.90 -9.64 9.14
CA ALA A 14 -9.07 -10.16 9.83
C ALA A 14 -9.74 -11.33 9.08
N ALA A 15 -9.87 -11.21 7.76
CA ALA A 15 -10.38 -12.30 6.93
C ALA A 15 -9.44 -13.52 6.95
N ILE A 16 -8.13 -13.30 6.82
CA ILE A 16 -7.11 -14.36 6.86
C ILE A 16 -7.13 -15.10 8.20
N ALA A 17 -7.33 -14.41 9.33
CA ALA A 17 -7.45 -15.07 10.63
C ALA A 17 -8.62 -16.07 10.70
N VAL A 18 -9.75 -15.77 10.04
CA VAL A 18 -10.88 -16.72 9.94
C VAL A 18 -10.55 -17.86 8.98
N LEU A 19 -9.92 -17.56 7.84
CA LEU A 19 -9.49 -18.57 6.89
C LEU A 19 -8.51 -19.56 7.51
N ASP A 20 -7.54 -19.07 8.29
CA ASP A 20 -6.53 -19.86 8.97
C ASP A 20 -7.15 -20.85 9.98
N ARG A 21 -8.08 -20.37 10.81
CA ARG A 21 -8.85 -21.23 11.74
C ARG A 21 -9.62 -22.36 11.05
N ASN A 22 -9.91 -22.22 9.76
CA ASN A 22 -10.59 -23.21 8.95
C ASN A 22 -9.64 -23.97 7.99
N GLY A 23 -8.32 -23.79 8.11
CA GLY A 23 -7.32 -24.42 7.26
C GLY A 23 -7.37 -23.96 5.80
N GLN A 24 -7.83 -22.73 5.54
CA GLN A 24 -8.01 -22.12 4.21
C GLN A 24 -7.07 -20.96 3.91
N ALA A 25 -6.26 -20.50 4.88
CA ALA A 25 -5.25 -19.47 4.63
C ALA A 25 -4.27 -19.92 3.54
N GLY A 26 -3.93 -19.01 2.62
CA GLY A 26 -3.10 -19.31 1.45
C GLY A 26 -3.78 -20.14 0.34
N LYS A 27 -4.97 -20.71 0.59
CA LYS A 27 -5.78 -21.40 -0.43
C LYS A 27 -6.82 -20.47 -1.05
N ILE A 28 -7.45 -19.64 -0.22
CA ILE A 28 -8.36 -18.59 -0.67
C ILE A 28 -7.56 -17.29 -0.76
N PRO A 29 -7.46 -16.68 -1.96
CA PRO A 29 -6.71 -15.44 -2.12
C PRO A 29 -7.42 -14.28 -1.44
N VAL A 30 -6.62 -13.47 -0.76
CA VAL A 30 -7.04 -12.26 -0.05
C VAL A 30 -6.16 -11.11 -0.51
N THR A 31 -6.77 -10.02 -0.98
CA THR A 31 -6.06 -8.78 -1.36
C THR A 31 -5.82 -7.89 -0.15
N GLY A 32 -5.13 -6.77 -0.36
CA GLY A 32 -5.00 -5.70 0.62
C GLY A 32 -4.43 -4.43 0.00
N GLN A 33 -4.16 -3.46 0.87
CA GLN A 33 -3.65 -2.13 0.53
C GLN A 33 -3.01 -1.55 1.80
N ASP A 34 -2.07 -0.62 1.58
CA ASP A 34 -1.30 0.17 2.54
C ASP A 34 0.12 -0.38 2.79
N ALA A 35 0.40 -1.62 2.38
CA ALA A 35 1.69 -2.28 2.58
C ALA A 35 2.17 -2.24 4.03
N THR A 36 1.27 -2.50 5.00
CA THR A 36 1.66 -2.54 6.41
C THR A 36 2.69 -3.65 6.64
N ASP A 37 3.49 -3.54 7.71
CA ASP A 37 4.49 -4.57 8.03
C ASP A 37 3.85 -5.97 8.09
N GLU A 38 2.68 -6.10 8.70
CA GLU A 38 1.94 -7.37 8.77
C GLU A 38 1.34 -7.79 7.42
N GLY A 39 0.93 -6.83 6.58
CA GLY A 39 0.46 -7.11 5.22
C GLY A 39 1.58 -7.69 4.36
N LEU A 40 2.76 -7.06 4.38
CA LEU A 40 3.96 -7.51 3.68
C LEU A 40 4.45 -8.87 4.20
N GLN A 41 4.43 -9.09 5.51
CA GLN A 41 4.72 -10.40 6.10
C GLN A 41 3.74 -11.47 5.59
N ARG A 42 2.43 -11.20 5.56
CA ARG A 42 1.44 -12.14 5.02
C ARG A 42 1.61 -12.39 3.52
N VAL A 43 2.03 -11.38 2.76
CA VAL A 43 2.39 -11.51 1.34
C VAL A 43 3.61 -12.41 1.15
N LEU A 44 4.67 -12.22 1.93
CA LEU A 44 5.87 -13.08 1.92
C LEU A 44 5.55 -14.54 2.27
N LEU A 45 4.65 -14.76 3.23
CA LEU A 45 4.19 -16.10 3.64
C LEU A 45 3.10 -16.68 2.71
N GLY A 46 2.62 -15.91 1.73
CA GLY A 46 1.60 -16.34 0.77
C GLY A 46 0.19 -16.49 1.34
N THR A 47 -0.08 -16.00 2.54
CA THR A 47 -1.43 -16.01 3.15
C THR A 47 -2.28 -14.83 2.67
N GLN A 48 -1.64 -13.74 2.24
CA GLN A 48 -2.23 -12.64 1.49
C GLN A 48 -1.61 -12.63 0.09
N CYS A 49 -2.40 -12.50 -0.98
CA CYS A 49 -1.84 -12.67 -2.33
C CYS A 49 -1.09 -11.42 -2.84
N MET A 50 -1.51 -10.23 -2.38
CA MET A 50 -0.89 -8.96 -2.73
C MET A 50 -1.31 -7.85 -1.76
N THR A 51 -0.59 -6.73 -1.77
CA THR A 51 -1.01 -5.45 -1.18
C THR A 51 -0.73 -4.30 -2.14
N VAL A 52 -1.50 -3.23 -2.09
CA VAL A 52 -1.22 -2.01 -2.85
C VAL A 52 -0.38 -1.05 -2.00
N TYR A 53 0.85 -0.77 -2.43
CA TYR A 53 1.71 0.25 -1.84
C TYR A 53 1.34 1.65 -2.34
N LYS A 54 1.18 2.56 -1.41
CA LYS A 54 0.99 4.01 -1.65
C LYS A 54 2.08 4.73 -0.87
N ALA A 55 2.98 5.40 -1.58
CA ALA A 55 4.13 6.03 -0.97
C ALA A 55 3.71 7.25 -0.14
N ILE A 56 3.56 7.06 1.18
CA ILE A 56 3.13 8.11 2.11
C ILE A 56 4.05 9.34 2.03
N LYS A 57 5.35 9.13 1.84
CA LYS A 57 6.31 10.24 1.68
C LYS A 57 5.97 11.11 0.46
N ALA A 58 5.71 10.49 -0.69
CA ALA A 58 5.35 11.21 -1.90
C ALA A 58 3.99 11.93 -1.76
N GLU A 59 3.00 11.28 -1.13
CA GLU A 59 1.71 11.91 -0.83
C GLU A 59 1.88 13.15 0.08
N ALA A 60 2.70 13.03 1.13
CA ALA A 60 2.97 14.12 2.06
C ALA A 60 3.73 15.28 1.38
N GLU A 61 4.72 14.99 0.55
CA GLU A 61 5.48 16.00 -0.20
C GLU A 61 4.59 16.75 -1.19
N ALA A 62 3.74 16.03 -1.95
CA ALA A 62 2.78 16.64 -2.87
C ALA A 62 1.76 17.53 -2.12
N ALA A 63 1.20 17.03 -1.01
CA ALA A 63 0.27 17.80 -0.19
C ALA A 63 0.92 19.06 0.40
N ALA A 64 2.16 18.96 0.88
CA ALA A 64 2.91 20.11 1.40
C ALA A 64 3.20 21.14 0.30
N ALA A 65 3.61 20.71 -0.89
CA ALA A 65 3.87 21.61 -2.02
C ALA A 65 2.60 22.39 -2.44
N LEU A 66 1.46 21.70 -2.53
CA LEU A 66 0.16 22.34 -2.79
C LEU A 66 -0.20 23.35 -1.70
N ALA A 67 -0.10 22.96 -0.43
CA ALA A 67 -0.44 23.82 0.69
C ALA A 67 0.41 25.10 0.72
N ILE A 68 1.71 24.99 0.44
CA ILE A 68 2.63 26.15 0.37
C ILE A 68 2.23 27.09 -0.78
N ALA A 69 1.99 26.56 -1.98
CA ALA A 69 1.60 27.36 -3.14
C ALA A 69 0.29 28.11 -2.86
N LEU A 70 -0.74 27.40 -2.40
CA LEU A 70 -2.05 27.98 -2.08
C LEU A 70 -1.97 29.01 -0.95
N SER A 71 -1.20 28.73 0.12
CA SER A 71 -1.02 29.67 1.22
C SER A 71 -0.31 30.96 0.81
N ASN A 72 0.52 30.92 -0.23
CA ASN A 72 1.17 32.10 -0.80
C ASN A 72 0.31 32.82 -1.84
N GLY A 73 -0.91 32.33 -2.11
CA GLY A 73 -1.79 32.84 -3.17
C GLY A 73 -1.31 32.53 -4.59
N ASP A 74 -0.35 31.61 -4.75
CA ASP A 74 0.21 31.22 -6.04
C ASP A 74 -0.60 30.06 -6.66
N GLN A 75 -1.77 30.41 -7.19
CA GLN A 75 -2.67 29.44 -7.83
C GLN A 75 -2.02 28.77 -9.04
N ALA A 76 -1.21 29.49 -9.82
CA ALA A 76 -0.59 28.94 -11.02
C ALA A 76 0.38 27.79 -10.68
N SER A 77 1.17 27.94 -9.61
CA SER A 77 2.03 26.86 -9.12
C SER A 77 1.22 25.67 -8.58
N ALA A 78 0.11 25.93 -7.87
CA ALA A 78 -0.76 24.85 -7.39
C ALA A 78 -1.40 24.05 -8.54
N ASP A 79 -1.92 24.75 -9.56
CA ASP A 79 -2.53 24.13 -10.74
C ASP A 79 -1.49 23.34 -11.55
N ALA A 80 -0.25 23.83 -11.65
CA ALA A 80 0.83 23.14 -12.35
C ALA A 80 1.26 21.82 -11.68
N LEU A 81 1.00 21.65 -10.38
CA LEU A 81 1.25 20.39 -9.68
C LEU A 81 0.18 19.34 -9.99
N ALA A 82 -1.05 19.76 -10.30
CA ALA A 82 -2.17 18.84 -10.51
C ALA A 82 -1.91 17.90 -11.69
N THR A 83 -2.14 16.61 -11.48
CA THR A 83 -1.96 15.55 -12.49
C THR A 83 -3.28 14.94 -12.95
N GLY A 84 -4.39 15.38 -12.37
CA GLY A 84 -5.73 14.93 -12.71
C GLY A 84 -6.82 15.76 -12.05
N VAL A 85 -8.03 15.21 -12.06
CA VAL A 85 -9.24 15.84 -11.53
C VAL A 85 -10.00 14.81 -10.70
N THR A 86 -10.54 15.25 -9.56
CA THR A 86 -11.44 14.46 -8.73
C THR A 86 -12.79 15.15 -8.68
N ALA A 87 -13.85 14.41 -9.02
CA ALA A 87 -15.21 14.91 -8.86
C ALA A 87 -15.59 14.89 -7.38
N ASP A 88 -15.93 16.05 -6.83
CA ASP A 88 -16.49 16.18 -5.49
C ASP A 88 -17.98 15.84 -5.55
N SER A 89 -18.38 14.76 -4.87
CA SER A 89 -19.76 14.29 -4.86
C SER A 89 -20.71 15.17 -4.05
N GLU A 90 -20.20 16.02 -3.15
CA GLU A 90 -21.03 16.92 -2.33
C GLU A 90 -21.29 18.23 -3.05
N THR A 91 -20.25 18.83 -3.64
CA THR A 91 -20.37 20.12 -4.34
C THR A 91 -20.69 19.98 -5.83
N GLY A 92 -20.48 18.80 -6.41
CA GLY A 92 -20.62 18.55 -7.84
C GLY A 92 -19.53 19.19 -8.69
N MET A 93 -18.47 19.71 -8.07
CA MET A 93 -17.38 20.38 -8.76
C MET A 93 -16.25 19.41 -9.11
N ASP A 94 -15.58 19.69 -10.22
CA ASP A 94 -14.32 19.09 -10.58
C ASP A 94 -13.18 19.80 -9.85
N VAL A 95 -12.49 19.07 -8.97
CA VAL A 95 -11.38 19.58 -8.17
C VAL A 95 -10.06 19.14 -8.82
N ALA A 96 -9.17 20.10 -9.10
CA ALA A 96 -7.82 19.79 -9.56
C ALA A 96 -7.05 19.02 -8.47
N SER A 97 -6.48 17.87 -8.83
CA SER A 97 -5.91 16.92 -7.88
C SER A 97 -4.53 16.45 -8.33
N VAL A 98 -3.65 16.21 -7.36
CA VAL A 98 -2.43 15.44 -7.57
C VAL A 98 -2.76 13.98 -7.31
N LEU A 99 -2.90 13.20 -8.39
CA LEU A 99 -3.18 11.76 -8.33
C LEU A 99 -1.88 10.99 -8.52
N LEU A 100 -1.31 10.51 -7.41
CA LEU A 100 -0.13 9.65 -7.44
C LEU A 100 -0.53 8.23 -7.83
N VAL A 101 0.41 7.52 -8.48
CA VAL A 101 0.17 6.17 -8.98
C VAL A 101 0.50 5.14 -7.88
N PRO A 102 -0.49 4.37 -7.39
CA PRO A 102 -0.23 3.28 -6.46
C PRO A 102 0.42 2.09 -7.15
N VAL A 103 1.16 1.27 -6.39
CA VAL A 103 1.92 0.13 -6.92
C VAL A 103 1.45 -1.18 -6.30
N GLY A 104 1.13 -2.17 -7.12
CA GLY A 104 0.81 -3.52 -6.64
C GLY A 104 2.09 -4.24 -6.16
N ILE A 105 2.06 -4.74 -4.93
CA ILE A 105 3.15 -5.48 -4.30
C ILE A 105 2.77 -6.95 -4.15
N THR A 106 3.61 -7.82 -4.69
CA THR A 106 3.59 -9.27 -4.49
C THR A 106 4.85 -9.68 -3.73
N ALA A 107 4.99 -10.96 -3.38
CA ALA A 107 6.16 -11.44 -2.64
C ALA A 107 7.49 -11.11 -3.37
N GLU A 108 7.48 -11.10 -4.70
CA GLU A 108 8.63 -10.79 -5.56
C GLU A 108 9.07 -9.32 -5.49
N THR A 109 8.17 -8.41 -5.10
CA THR A 109 8.39 -6.95 -5.09
C THR A 109 8.33 -6.31 -3.70
N VAL A 110 8.21 -7.11 -2.62
CA VAL A 110 8.29 -6.59 -1.23
C VAL A 110 9.59 -5.82 -0.97
N LYS A 111 10.71 -6.28 -1.54
CA LYS A 111 12.02 -5.61 -1.43
C LYS A 111 12.00 -4.17 -1.95
N ASP A 112 11.11 -3.84 -2.87
CA ASP A 112 11.03 -2.50 -3.45
C ASP A 112 10.45 -1.50 -2.43
N VAL A 113 9.53 -1.95 -1.57
CA VAL A 113 8.98 -1.15 -0.45
C VAL A 113 10.05 -0.87 0.61
N VAL A 114 10.95 -1.84 0.85
CA VAL A 114 12.11 -1.65 1.73
C VAL A 114 13.14 -0.73 1.09
N ALA A 115 13.41 -0.88 -0.21
CA ALA A 115 14.34 -0.03 -0.95
C ALA A 115 13.89 1.44 -1.00
N ASP A 116 12.58 1.69 -1.03
CA ASP A 116 11.99 3.04 -0.92
C ASP A 116 12.09 3.63 0.50
N GLY A 117 12.46 2.82 1.50
CA GLY A 117 12.64 3.25 2.89
C GLY A 117 11.34 3.39 3.68
N PHE A 118 10.22 2.84 3.18
CA PHE A 118 8.94 2.87 3.88
C PHE A 118 8.96 2.03 5.16
N THR A 119 9.61 0.87 5.09
CA THR A 119 9.87 -0.02 6.22
C THR A 119 11.27 -0.62 6.09
N THR A 120 11.63 -1.52 7.00
CA THR A 120 12.96 -2.14 7.09
C THR A 120 12.85 -3.65 7.10
N ALA A 121 13.85 -4.36 6.56
CA ALA A 121 13.89 -5.82 6.62
C ALA A 121 13.80 -6.36 8.06
N ASP A 122 14.40 -5.70 9.05
CA ASP A 122 14.31 -6.11 10.47
C ASP A 122 12.88 -6.17 11.00
N LYS A 123 11.98 -5.32 10.49
CA LYS A 123 10.56 -5.31 10.85
C LYS A 123 9.77 -6.40 10.12
N LEU A 124 10.22 -6.83 8.95
CA LEU A 124 9.55 -7.84 8.14
C LEU A 124 10.03 -9.26 8.47
N CYS A 125 11.32 -9.44 8.74
CA CYS A 125 11.97 -10.74 8.88
C CYS A 125 12.09 -11.15 10.36
N THR A 126 10.97 -11.12 11.08
CA THR A 126 10.93 -11.18 12.56
C THR A 126 10.89 -12.60 13.14
N THR A 127 10.43 -13.58 12.36
CA THR A 127 10.40 -15.02 12.72
C THR A 127 11.30 -15.82 11.79
N ASP A 128 11.68 -17.05 12.16
CA ASP A 128 12.55 -17.86 11.30
C ASP A 128 11.89 -18.22 9.95
N GLU A 129 10.57 -18.39 9.94
CA GLU A 129 9.80 -18.56 8.70
C GLU A 129 9.84 -17.30 7.83
N LEU A 130 9.65 -16.12 8.43
CA LEU A 130 9.75 -14.85 7.72
C LEU A 130 11.17 -14.56 7.24
N LYS A 131 12.21 -14.91 8.00
CA LYS A 131 13.61 -14.79 7.55
C LYS A 131 13.87 -15.66 6.32
N ALA A 132 13.40 -16.91 6.31
CA ALA A 132 13.51 -17.78 5.16
C ALA A 132 12.76 -17.23 3.94
N ALA A 133 11.56 -16.67 4.15
CA ALA A 133 10.81 -16.00 3.08
C ALA A 133 11.53 -14.73 2.58
N CYS A 134 12.03 -13.88 3.47
CA CYS A 134 12.82 -12.71 3.13
C CYS A 134 14.06 -13.08 2.30
N GLU A 135 14.82 -14.11 2.71
CA GLU A 135 15.97 -14.59 1.97
C GLU A 135 15.57 -15.07 0.57
N LYS A 136 14.50 -15.86 0.47
CA LYS A 136 13.95 -16.35 -0.81
C LYS A 136 13.57 -15.21 -1.75
N TYR A 137 12.97 -14.15 -1.24
CA TYR A 137 12.49 -13.01 -2.05
C TYR A 137 13.48 -11.83 -2.13
N GLY A 138 14.65 -11.95 -1.50
CA GLY A 138 15.71 -10.94 -1.56
C GLY A 138 15.41 -9.67 -0.75
N VAL A 139 14.60 -9.76 0.31
CA VAL A 139 14.35 -8.68 1.27
C VAL A 139 15.52 -8.64 2.25
N LYS A 140 16.26 -7.52 2.27
CA LYS A 140 17.49 -7.33 3.04
C LYS A 140 17.50 -6.00 3.76
#